data_AF-A0A1T5HVE3-F1
#
_entry.id   AF-A0A1T5HVE3-F1
#
_cell.length_a   1.000
_cell.length_b   1.000
_cell.length_c   1.000
_cell.angle_alpha   90.00
_cell.angle_beta   90.00
_cell.angle_gamma   90.00
#
_symmetry.space_group_name_H-M   'P 1'
#
loop_
_entity.id
_entity.type
_entity.pdbx_description
1 polymer ?
#
loop_
_entity_poly.entity_id
_entity_poly.type
_entity_poly.pdbx_seq_one_letter_code
_entity_poly.pdbx_strand_id
1 'polypeptide(L)'
;MTEIRLALSAKNDLWGVYGFGSFFRGGDYNDIDILLVSTLDATSPLSTYKSCRETLKQLSKKWNVEIDITFLTYGEHLQKPLREHDSLFEIWRLET
;
A
#
# COMPACT_ATOMS: atom_id res chain seq x y z
N MET A 1 7.91 8.42 4.01
CA MET A 1 7.33 7.16 4.54
C MET A 1 6.39 7.36 5.71
N THR A 2 6.79 8.15 6.71
CA THR A 2 5.93 8.48 7.88
C THR A 2 4.54 9.01 7.49
N GLU A 3 4.42 9.83 6.44
CA GLU A 3 3.12 10.37 6.00
C GLU A 3 2.18 9.30 5.41
N ILE A 4 2.66 8.36 4.58
CA ILE A 4 1.82 7.24 4.08
C ILE A 4 1.36 6.38 5.26
N ARG A 5 2.28 6.05 6.17
CA ARG A 5 1.96 5.30 7.39
C ARG A 5 0.83 5.99 8.16
N LEU A 6 0.99 7.27 8.51
CA LEU A 6 0.00 8.03 9.28
C LEU A 6 -1.34 8.15 8.55
N ALA A 7 -1.31 8.31 7.23
CA ALA A 7 -2.52 8.47 6.42
C ALA A 7 -3.34 7.17 6.29
N LEU A 8 -2.68 6.00 6.34
CA LEU A 8 -3.32 4.71 6.10
C LEU A 8 -3.48 3.84 7.35
N SER A 9 -2.69 4.02 8.41
CA SER A 9 -2.74 3.18 9.61
C SER A 9 -4.05 3.30 10.41
N ALA A 10 -4.85 4.34 10.16
CA ALA A 10 -6.17 4.52 10.77
C ALA A 10 -7.28 3.72 10.06
N LYS A 11 -6.96 2.99 8.99
CA LYS A 11 -7.93 2.18 8.24
C LYS A 11 -7.99 0.77 8.85
N ASN A 12 -9.11 0.42 9.48
CA ASN A 12 -9.27 -0.86 10.17
C ASN A 12 -9.29 -2.07 9.22
N ASP A 13 -9.66 -1.88 7.94
CA ASP A 13 -9.76 -2.96 6.96
C ASP A 13 -8.44 -3.25 6.23
N LEU A 14 -7.33 -2.62 6.63
CA LEU A 14 -6.00 -2.92 6.12
C LEU A 14 -5.25 -3.81 7.10
N TRP A 15 -4.72 -4.92 6.61
CA TRP A 15 -3.76 -5.73 7.32
C TRP A 15 -2.34 -5.20 7.15
N GLY A 16 -2.00 -4.66 5.98
CA GLY A 16 -0.64 -4.20 5.69
C GLY A 16 -0.55 -3.19 4.57
N VAL A 17 0.50 -2.38 4.64
CA VAL A 17 0.89 -1.37 3.65
C VAL A 17 2.38 -1.53 3.41
N TYR A 18 2.73 -1.79 2.16
CA TYR A 18 4.09 -2.04 1.73
C TYR A 18 4.44 -1.14 0.56
N GLY A 19 5.71 -0.79 0.45
CA GLY A 19 6.30 -0.15 -0.71
C GLY A 19 7.10 -1.13 -1.54
N PHE A 20 7.22 -0.88 -2.84
CA PHE A 20 8.13 -1.60 -3.71
C PHE A 20 8.58 -0.71 -4.88
N GLY A 21 9.37 -1.25 -5.81
CA GLY A 21 9.86 -0.47 -6.95
C GLY A 21 11.07 0.42 -6.63
N SER A 22 11.41 1.32 -7.56
CA SER A 22 12.68 2.06 -7.55
C SER A 22 12.77 3.09 -6.42
N PHE A 23 11.66 3.75 -6.07
CA PHE A 23 11.59 4.70 -4.95
C PHE A 23 12.11 4.09 -3.66
N PHE A 24 11.69 2.86 -3.34
CA PHE A 24 12.06 2.17 -2.11
C PHE A 24 13.44 1.50 -2.17
N ARG A 25 14.03 1.40 -3.36
CA ARG A 25 15.35 0.80 -3.59
C ARG A 25 16.46 1.83 -3.76
N GLY A 26 16.14 3.12 -3.64
CA GLY A 26 17.11 4.22 -3.77
C GLY A 26 17.60 4.47 -5.20
N GLY A 27 16.85 4.03 -6.20
CA GLY A 27 17.12 4.34 -7.61
C GLY A 27 16.36 5.59 -8.07
N ASP A 28 16.61 6.01 -9.31
CA ASP A 28 15.78 7.02 -9.98
C ASP A 28 14.34 6.50 -10.10
N TYR A 29 13.36 7.35 -9.79
CA TYR A 29 11.94 6.99 -9.77
C TYR A 29 11.09 8.09 -10.42
N ASN A 30 9.99 7.69 -11.05
CA ASN A 30 8.99 8.61 -11.59
C ASN A 30 7.67 8.55 -10.80
N ASP A 31 7.52 7.51 -9.99
CA ASP A 31 6.33 7.05 -9.32
C ASP A 31 6.70 6.38 -7.98
N ILE A 32 5.69 6.12 -7.15
CA ILE A 32 5.82 5.42 -5.88
C ILE A 32 4.85 4.23 -5.90
N ASP A 33 5.38 3.01 -5.97
CA ASP A 33 4.56 1.80 -5.90
C ASP A 33 4.18 1.44 -4.47
N ILE A 34 2.88 1.33 -4.20
CA ILE A 34 2.33 0.94 -2.91
C ILE A 34 1.46 -0.30 -3.06
N LEU A 35 1.76 -1.32 -2.25
CA LEU A 35 0.91 -2.49 -2.04
C LEU A 35 0.05 -2.28 -0.79
N LEU A 36 -1.26 -2.37 -0.97
CA LEU A 36 -2.25 -2.41 0.10
C LEU A 36 -2.75 -3.84 0.26
N VAL A 37 -2.79 -4.33 1.50
CA VAL A 37 -3.31 -5.67 1.82
C VAL A 37 -4.50 -5.51 2.76
N SER A 38 -5.67 -6.00 2.36
CA SER A 38 -6.85 -5.98 3.23
C SER A 38 -6.73 -7.00 4.37
N THR A 39 -7.50 -6.81 5.45
CA THR A 39 -7.73 -7.88 6.43
C THR A 39 -8.52 -9.04 5.81
N LEU A 40 -8.50 -10.20 6.48
CA LEU A 40 -9.23 -11.40 6.07
C LEU A 40 -10.76 -11.19 6.17
N ASP A 41 -11.19 -10.39 7.12
CA ASP A 41 -12.58 -10.08 7.47
C ASP A 41 -13.11 -8.79 6.82
N ALA A 42 -12.35 -8.19 5.89
CA ALA A 42 -12.76 -6.97 5.21
C ALA A 42 -14.09 -7.16 4.47
N THR A 43 -15.15 -6.53 5.00
CA THR A 43 -16.53 -6.66 4.47
C THR A 43 -16.66 -6.17 3.03
N SER A 44 -15.85 -5.17 2.64
CA SER A 44 -15.88 -4.59 1.29
C SER A 44 -14.49 -4.16 0.83
N PRO A 45 -13.67 -5.09 0.30
CA PRO A 45 -12.30 -4.79 -0.14
C PRO A 45 -12.24 -3.66 -1.19
N LEU A 46 -13.25 -3.58 -2.07
CA LEU A 46 -13.36 -2.51 -3.06
C LEU A 46 -13.57 -1.13 -2.40
N SER A 47 -14.34 -1.06 -1.32
CA SER A 47 -14.56 0.19 -0.59
C SER A 47 -13.30 0.62 0.16
N THR A 48 -12.59 -0.34 0.76
CA THR A 48 -11.27 -0.12 1.38
C THR A 48 -10.28 0.42 0.36
N TYR A 49 -10.17 -0.21 -0.81
CA TYR A 49 -9.33 0.26 -1.92
C TYR A 49 -9.68 1.71 -2.33
N LYS A 50 -10.96 2.00 -2.60
CA LYS A 50 -11.40 3.35 -2.99
C LYS A 50 -11.03 4.39 -1.94
N SER A 51 -11.26 4.06 -0.66
CA SER A 51 -10.94 4.96 0.46
C SER A 51 -9.44 5.24 0.55
N CYS A 52 -8.61 4.21 0.43
CA CYS A 52 -7.14 4.36 0.45
C CYS A 52 -6.62 5.10 -0.78
N ARG A 53 -7.20 4.84 -1.96
CA ARG A 53 -6.87 5.52 -3.21
C ARG A 53 -7.12 7.02 -3.12
N GLU A 54 -8.25 7.46 -2.57
CA GLU A 54 -8.49 8.89 -2.40
C GLU A 54 -7.50 9.53 -1.43
N THR A 55 -7.15 8.85 -0.33
CA THR A 55 -6.11 9.31 0.59
C THR A 55 -4.74 9.46 -0.11
N LEU A 56 -4.30 8.43 -0.84
CA LEU A 56 -3.03 8.44 -1.56
C LEU A 56 -3.02 9.45 -2.70
N LYS A 57 -4.15 9.68 -3.38
CA LYS A 57 -4.28 10.71 -4.41
C LYS A 57 -4.02 12.12 -3.87
N GLN A 58 -4.43 12.42 -2.64
CA GLN A 58 -4.11 13.71 -2.00
C GLN A 58 -2.61 13.84 -1.74
N LEU A 59 -1.94 12.76 -1.30
CA LEU A 59 -0.49 12.74 -1.10
C LEU A 59 0.27 12.86 -2.43
N SER A 60 -0.16 12.12 -3.46
CA SER A 60 0.38 12.21 -4.81
C SER A 60 0.35 13.66 -5.33
N LYS A 61 -0.78 14.35 -5.16
CA LYS A 61 -0.91 15.77 -5.52
C LYS A 61 0.02 16.67 -4.68
N LYS A 62 0.13 16.41 -3.38
CA LYS A 62 0.99 17.19 -2.47
C LYS A 62 2.46 17.06 -2.83
N TRP A 63 2.90 15.87 -3.22
CA TRP A 63 4.30 15.58 -3.54
C TRP A 63 4.64 15.82 -5.01
N ASN A 64 3.63 16.02 -5.85
CA ASN A 64 3.79 16.13 -7.30
C ASN A 64 4.52 14.91 -7.89
N VAL A 65 4.14 13.72 -7.41
CA VAL A 65 4.67 12.41 -7.84
C VAL A 65 3.49 11.44 -7.92
N GLU A 66 3.44 10.59 -8.94
CA GLU A 66 2.42 9.56 -9.09
C GLU A 66 2.56 8.48 -8.00
N ILE A 67 1.44 7.97 -7.49
CA ILE A 67 1.44 6.86 -6.53
C ILE A 67 0.59 5.75 -7.15
N ASP A 68 1.26 4.68 -7.58
CA ASP A 68 0.62 3.50 -8.13
C ASP A 68 0.22 2.54 -7.02
N ILE A 69 -1.01 2.04 -7.11
CA ILE A 69 -1.61 1.23 -6.06
C ILE A 69 -1.88 -0.17 -6.59
N THR A 70 -1.19 -1.14 -6.00
CA THR A 70 -1.58 -2.54 -6.06
C THR A 70 -2.39 -2.88 -4.82
N PHE A 71 -3.52 -3.57 -4.99
CA PHE A 71 -4.37 -3.98 -3.88
C PHE A 71 -4.57 -5.49 -3.91
N LEU A 72 -4.33 -6.15 -2.77
CA LEU A 72 -4.54 -7.58 -2.60
C LEU A 72 -5.42 -7.83 -1.37
N THR A 73 -6.23 -8.87 -1.44
CA THR A 73 -6.80 -9.48 -0.23
C THR A 73 -5.71 -10.19 0.56
N TYR A 74 -5.95 -10.42 1.86
CA TYR A 74 -5.00 -11.18 2.69
C TYR A 74 -4.66 -12.56 2.07
N GLY A 75 -5.66 -13.26 1.53
CA GLY A 75 -5.48 -14.56 0.88
C GLY A 75 -4.59 -14.50 -0.35
N GLU A 76 -4.77 -13.50 -1.22
CA GLU A 76 -3.90 -13.29 -2.39
C GLU A 76 -2.48 -12.92 -1.98
N HIS A 77 -2.32 -12.09 -0.94
CA HIS A 77 -1.00 -11.72 -0.42
C HIS A 77 -0.19 -12.96 0.01
N LEU A 78 -0.82 -13.93 0.68
CA LEU A 78 -0.16 -15.19 1.07
C LEU A 78 0.37 -16.02 -0.10
N GLN A 79 -0.21 -15.86 -1.30
CA GLN A 79 0.24 -16.56 -2.52
C GLN A 79 1.45 -15.89 -3.18
N LYS A 80 1.93 -14.74 -2.66
CA LYS A 80 3.07 -13.99 -3.18
C LYS A 80 3.02 -13.71 -4.70
N PRO A 81 1.94 -13.10 -5.23
CA PRO A 81 1.74 -12.99 -6.68
C PRO A 81 2.67 -11.98 -7.35
N LEU A 82 3.27 -11.06 -6.59
CA LEU A 82 4.18 -10.03 -7.12
C LEU A 82 5.59 -10.60 -7.28
N ARG A 83 6.26 -10.23 -8.36
CA ARG A 83 7.67 -10.59 -8.56
C ARG A 83 8.57 -10.03 -7.45
N GLU A 84 8.18 -8.88 -6.91
CA GLU A 84 8.89 -8.11 -5.89
C GLU A 84 8.54 -8.53 -4.46
N HIS A 85 7.74 -9.59 -4.28
CA HIS A 85 7.15 -9.92 -2.98
C HIS A 85 8.18 -10.23 -1.86
N ASP A 86 9.34 -10.79 -2.20
CA ASP A 86 10.42 -11.04 -1.25
C ASP A 86 11.27 -9.77 -0.96
N SER A 87 10.93 -8.64 -1.57
CA SER A 87 11.62 -7.35 -1.44
C SER A 87 10.69 -6.20 -1.07
N LEU A 88 9.53 -6.51 -0.49
CA LEU A 88 8.57 -5.51 -0.02
C LEU A 88 9.17 -4.71 1.15
N PHE A 89 9.03 -3.39 1.08
CA PHE A 89 9.39 -2.48 2.16
C PHE A 89 8.18 -2.26 3.06
N GLU A 90 8.22 -2.75 4.30
CA GLU A 90 7.13 -2.55 5.26
C GLU A 90 7.00 -1.07 5.65
N ILE A 91 5.84 -0.47 5.35
CA ILE A 91 5.50 0.89 5.76
C ILE A 91 4.69 0.83 7.06
N TRP A 92 3.73 -0.09 7.10
CA TRP A 92 2.89 -0.37 8.27
C TRP A 92 2.23 -1.73 8.12
N ARG A 93 1.98 -2.41 9.23
CA ARG A 93 1.08 -3.58 9.29
C ARG A 93 0.38 -3.66 10.63
N LEU A 94 -0.74 -4.36 10.65
CA LEU A 94 -1.43 -4.73 11.87
C LEU A 94 -0.55 -5.73 12.64
N GLU A 95 -0.25 -5.42 13.90
CA GLU A 95 0.41 -6.38 14.79
C GLU A 95 -0.58 -7.52 15.10
N THR A 96 -0.10 -8.76 15.00
CA THR A 96 -0.87 -9.98 15.25
C THR A 96 -0.51 -10.56 16.60
#